data_AF-A0A2N3E112-F1
#
_entry.id   AF-A0A2N3E112-F1
#
_cell.length_a   1.000
_cell.length_b   1.000
_cell.length_c   1.000
_cell.angle_alpha   90.00
_cell.angle_beta   90.00
_cell.angle_gamma   90.00
#
_symmetry.space_group_name_H-M   'P 1'
#
loop_
_entity.id
_entity.type
_entity.pdbx_description
1 polymer ?
#
loop_
_entity_poly.entity_id
_entity_poly.type
_entity_poly.pdbx_seq_one_letter_code
_entity_poly.pdbx_strand_id
1 'polypeptide(L)'
;MNSLPVRKQRPWFIQGEERMKVLKRTAAVAVILIGMAACSDSDEYVQEAVTGPSPFHGIHGITVTKDGKILAGSVVGRAIYQVDPTNGTVSLYEAPPNGMADDLEEGPDGTLAWTAFLDGKVYARKPDGTLLTLAEGLPGLNSLAWMDDGRLFATQVFLGDALYELDPSGVNPPRKIMSGMGGLNGFDFGPDGKLYGPLWFKNQVARVDVDTGTLDVIAEGFATPAAANFNSKGDLYVVDTEAGHVYRVDIANGEKTLVAEVAPAIDNLAFDNDDNLLITNMADNAVIAVDTESGESRTIVSGPLAVAGDIALDDNGDILVADLFALRKVSPSNGSVSEMARVWSSNIDYPLSISIANGHIAVAALTAGAVQIFDAASGVSFQPHHSFTTPADAVVLADGSVVVSEYARGALVRVAANDWDNRTDIATGLEGPAMLKLAGDGALYVSENTGGRISRVDIETGEKSVVADNLAAPEGFDIAADGRFVVAEVAARRIVAIDPESGEREVIKEDLPIGFEAPENVPPLYIPTGVVAASNGDIYYSSDIDVRIYRLRKN
;
A
#
# COMPACT_ATOMS: atom_id res chain seq x y z
N MET A 1 42.21 50.24 17.45
CA MET A 1 43.47 49.75 18.03
C MET A 1 43.80 48.41 17.35
N ASN A 2 44.96 48.36 16.69
CA ASN A 2 45.71 47.23 16.11
C ASN A 2 45.47 45.86 16.79
N SER A 3 45.67 44.67 16.21
CA SER A 3 46.00 44.12 14.88
C SER A 3 46.16 42.60 15.12
N LEU A 4 45.79 41.74 14.17
CA LEU A 4 46.24 40.33 14.04
C LEU A 4 47.80 40.25 13.96
N PRO A 5 48.53 39.09 14.04
CA PRO A 5 48.18 37.77 13.47
C PRO A 5 48.84 36.44 14.03
N VAL A 6 48.29 35.31 13.55
CA VAL A 6 48.89 34.03 13.04
C VAL A 6 50.35 33.60 13.37
N ARG A 7 50.55 32.34 13.82
CA ARG A 7 51.52 31.27 13.31
C ARG A 7 51.68 30.12 14.33
N LYS A 8 51.44 28.83 14.02
CA LYS A 8 52.17 27.78 13.25
C LYS A 8 53.10 26.85 14.07
N GLN A 9 52.79 25.54 13.99
CA GLN A 9 53.65 24.35 13.76
C GLN A 9 54.52 23.67 14.86
N ARG A 10 54.15 22.39 15.14
CA ARG A 10 54.91 21.09 15.15
C ARG A 10 56.18 20.92 16.03
N PRO A 11 56.81 19.73 16.09
CA PRO A 11 56.38 18.42 16.62
C PRO A 11 57.41 17.84 17.64
N TRP A 12 57.15 16.67 18.24
CA TRP A 12 58.18 15.91 18.97
C TRP A 12 58.34 14.50 18.40
N PHE A 13 59.60 14.15 18.10
CA PHE A 13 60.14 12.84 17.72
C PHE A 13 61.35 12.58 18.64
N ILE A 14 61.42 11.41 19.30
CA ILE A 14 62.65 10.70 19.74
C ILE A 14 62.21 9.21 19.89
N GLN A 15 62.43 8.28 18.96
CA GLN A 15 63.62 7.47 18.64
C GLN A 15 64.26 6.69 19.83
N GLY A 16 64.19 5.35 19.75
CA GLY A 16 64.96 4.40 20.57
C GLY A 16 64.95 3.02 19.91
N GLU A 17 66.14 2.43 19.78
CA GLU A 17 66.58 1.46 18.76
C GLU A 17 66.20 -0.03 18.95
N GLU A 18 66.38 -0.75 17.84
CA GLU A 18 66.21 -2.17 17.56
C GLU A 18 66.97 -3.16 18.48
N ARG A 19 66.43 -4.39 18.59
CA ARG A 19 67.17 -5.61 18.22
C ARG A 19 66.26 -6.68 17.61
N MET A 20 66.55 -7.03 16.36
CA MET A 20 66.05 -8.21 15.64
C MET A 20 66.41 -9.53 16.33
N LYS A 21 65.46 -10.46 16.34
CA LYS A 21 65.75 -11.90 16.17
C LYS A 21 64.86 -12.44 15.05
N VAL A 22 65.50 -12.86 13.97
CA VAL A 22 64.91 -13.59 12.85
C VAL A 22 64.66 -15.03 13.29
N LEU A 23 63.42 -15.53 13.17
CA LEU A 23 63.16 -16.95 13.07
C LEU A 23 62.06 -17.24 12.03
N LYS A 24 62.54 -17.81 10.93
CA LYS A 24 61.96 -18.72 9.92
C LYS A 24 60.43 -18.86 9.82
N ARG A 25 59.99 -18.66 8.57
CA ARG A 25 58.70 -18.96 7.94
C ARG A 25 58.17 -20.37 8.26
N THR A 26 56.89 -20.43 8.61
CA THR A 26 55.94 -21.46 8.17
C THR A 26 54.59 -20.77 8.05
N ALA A 27 54.17 -20.50 6.82
CA ALA A 27 52.82 -20.04 6.53
C ALA A 27 51.89 -21.25 6.67
N ALA A 28 51.10 -21.29 7.74
CA ALA A 28 49.92 -22.13 7.79
C ALA A 28 48.84 -21.42 6.95
N VAL A 29 48.56 -21.94 5.77
CA VAL A 29 47.36 -21.58 5.01
C VAL A 29 46.18 -22.13 5.81
N ALA A 30 45.51 -21.27 6.56
CA ALA A 30 44.18 -21.58 7.06
C ALA A 30 43.25 -21.55 5.85
N VAL A 31 42.89 -22.73 5.35
CA VAL A 31 41.75 -22.88 4.45
C VAL A 31 40.51 -22.55 5.29
N ILE A 32 40.01 -21.32 5.17
CA ILE A 32 38.66 -21.01 5.57
C ILE A 32 37.77 -21.67 4.51
N LEU A 33 37.26 -22.86 4.84
CA LEU A 33 36.12 -23.44 4.15
C LEU A 33 34.93 -22.54 4.48
N ILE A 34 34.69 -21.55 3.62
CA ILE A 34 33.35 -20.96 3.50
C ILE A 34 32.51 -22.10 2.92
N GLY A 35 31.72 -22.74 3.77
CA GLY A 35 30.64 -23.59 3.29
C GLY A 35 29.66 -22.70 2.54
N MET A 36 29.83 -22.59 1.23
CA MET A 36 28.70 -22.29 0.36
C MET A 36 27.78 -23.51 0.50
N ALA A 37 26.78 -23.43 1.37
CA ALA A 37 25.58 -24.20 1.16
C ALA A 37 25.07 -23.72 -0.20
N ALA A 38 25.19 -24.58 -1.22
CA ALA A 38 24.50 -24.35 -2.45
C ALA A 38 23.01 -24.37 -2.10
N CYS A 39 22.37 -23.19 -2.09
CA CYS A 39 20.93 -23.11 -2.17
C CYS A 39 20.56 -23.64 -3.56
N SER A 40 20.33 -24.95 -3.65
CA SER A 40 19.56 -25.49 -4.75
C SER A 40 18.10 -25.34 -4.36
N ASP A 41 17.31 -24.65 -5.19
CA ASP A 41 15.85 -24.78 -5.15
C ASP A 41 15.47 -26.26 -4.98
N SER A 42 14.42 -26.51 -4.21
CA SER A 42 13.87 -27.85 -4.15
C SER A 42 13.24 -28.19 -5.51
N ASP A 43 13.81 -29.16 -6.22
CA ASP A 43 13.21 -29.77 -7.43
C ASP A 43 11.82 -30.40 -7.12
N GLU A 44 11.42 -30.45 -5.84
CA GLU A 44 10.12 -30.93 -5.37
C GLU A 44 8.98 -29.93 -5.65
N TYR A 45 9.26 -28.64 -5.86
CA TYR A 45 8.21 -27.63 -6.01
C TYR A 45 8.23 -26.93 -7.38
N VAL A 46 7.05 -26.84 -8.01
CA VAL A 46 6.83 -26.08 -9.25
C VAL A 46 5.94 -24.88 -8.98
N GLN A 47 6.41 -23.69 -9.37
CA GLN A 47 5.63 -22.46 -9.23
C GLN A 47 4.61 -22.34 -10.38
N GLU A 48 3.34 -22.15 -10.01
CA GLU A 48 2.21 -21.95 -10.91
C GLU A 48 1.45 -20.68 -10.48
N ALA A 49 1.04 -19.85 -11.44
CA ALA A 49 0.15 -18.73 -11.14
C ALA A 49 -1.27 -19.24 -10.93
N VAL A 50 -1.90 -18.86 -9.82
CA VAL A 50 -3.31 -19.16 -9.54
C VAL A 50 -4.20 -18.09 -10.17
N THR A 51 -3.85 -16.82 -10.00
CA THR A 51 -4.54 -15.69 -10.63
C THR A 51 -3.73 -15.13 -11.81
N GLY A 52 -4.40 -14.42 -12.72
CA GLY A 52 -3.71 -13.57 -13.70
C GLY A 52 -2.97 -12.40 -13.02
N PRO A 53 -2.06 -11.71 -13.74
CA PRO A 53 -1.49 -10.45 -13.27
C PRO A 53 -2.57 -9.42 -13.04
N SER A 54 -2.37 -8.56 -12.05
CA SER A 54 -2.99 -7.25 -12.10
C SER A 54 -2.08 -6.23 -12.80
N PRO A 55 -2.66 -5.31 -13.58
CA PRO A 55 -1.92 -4.31 -14.33
C PRO A 55 -1.30 -3.22 -13.44
N PHE A 56 -1.83 -3.04 -12.23
CA PHE A 56 -1.42 -2.01 -11.28
C PHE A 56 -1.47 -2.54 -9.84
N HIS A 57 -1.10 -1.69 -8.88
CA HIS A 57 -1.24 -1.92 -7.43
C HIS A 57 -2.31 -0.99 -6.83
N GLY A 58 -3.55 -1.06 -7.33
CA GLY A 58 -4.60 -0.10 -6.99
C GLY A 58 -4.28 1.30 -7.54
N ILE A 59 -5.14 1.82 -8.41
CA ILE A 59 -4.94 3.14 -9.03
C ILE A 59 -5.87 4.20 -8.46
N HIS A 60 -5.33 5.40 -8.37
CA HIS A 60 -5.92 6.58 -7.73
C HIS A 60 -6.11 7.66 -8.81
N GLY A 61 -5.07 8.46 -9.05
CA GLY A 61 -5.06 9.53 -10.04
C GLY A 61 -5.07 9.05 -11.48
N ILE A 62 -5.59 9.91 -12.37
CA ILE A 62 -5.54 9.70 -13.81
C ILE A 62 -5.39 11.04 -14.53
N THR A 63 -4.65 11.06 -15.62
CA THR A 63 -4.59 12.21 -16.53
C THR A 63 -4.48 11.75 -17.98
N VAL A 64 -4.90 12.62 -18.89
CA VAL A 64 -4.64 12.47 -20.32
C VAL A 64 -3.73 13.61 -20.77
N THR A 65 -2.52 13.26 -21.16
CA THR A 65 -1.56 14.22 -21.71
C THR A 65 -2.04 14.77 -23.06
N LYS A 66 -1.53 15.93 -23.47
CA LYS A 66 -1.84 16.58 -24.75
C LYS A 66 -1.53 15.71 -25.95
N ASP A 67 -0.55 14.81 -25.87
CA ASP A 67 -0.24 13.85 -26.91
C ASP A 67 -1.10 12.56 -26.88
N GLY A 68 -2.07 12.51 -25.96
CA GLY A 68 -3.11 11.48 -25.88
C GLY A 68 -2.75 10.27 -25.03
N LYS A 69 -1.64 10.29 -24.26
CA LYS A 69 -1.35 9.20 -23.32
C LYS A 69 -2.25 9.29 -22.09
N ILE A 70 -2.87 8.16 -21.75
CA ILE A 70 -3.54 7.96 -20.46
C ILE A 70 -2.50 7.51 -19.45
N LEU A 71 -2.30 8.30 -18.40
CA LEU A 71 -1.42 7.97 -17.28
C LEU A 71 -2.25 7.76 -16.02
N ALA A 72 -2.06 6.63 -15.34
CA ALA A 72 -2.73 6.29 -14.09
C ALA A 72 -1.71 6.19 -12.94
N GLY A 73 -1.98 6.88 -11.85
CA GLY A 73 -1.16 6.91 -10.65
C GLY A 73 -1.55 5.82 -9.65
N SER A 74 -0.57 5.28 -8.94
CA SER A 74 -0.78 4.39 -7.81
C SER A 74 -0.01 4.88 -6.60
N VAL A 75 -0.73 5.13 -5.50
CA VAL A 75 -0.14 5.43 -4.19
C VAL A 75 0.59 4.21 -3.66
N VAL A 76 -0.09 3.07 -3.62
CA VAL A 76 0.41 1.84 -2.99
C VAL A 76 1.52 1.19 -3.83
N GLY A 77 1.35 1.18 -5.15
CA GLY A 77 2.39 0.72 -6.07
C GLY A 77 3.50 1.71 -6.32
N ARG A 78 3.45 2.92 -5.75
CA ARG A 78 4.46 3.97 -5.88
C ARG A 78 4.89 4.23 -7.34
N ALA A 79 3.95 4.16 -8.26
CA ALA A 79 4.22 4.10 -9.70
C ALA A 79 3.18 4.87 -10.52
N ILE A 80 3.63 5.39 -11.68
CA ILE A 80 2.76 5.89 -12.74
C ILE A 80 2.80 4.89 -13.89
N TYR A 81 1.63 4.51 -14.36
CA TYR A 81 1.44 3.58 -15.46
C TYR A 81 0.89 4.30 -16.68
N GLN A 82 1.34 3.91 -17.87
CA GLN A 82 0.72 4.31 -19.13
C GLN A 82 -0.22 3.21 -19.62
N VAL A 83 -1.44 3.59 -19.98
CA VAL A 83 -2.49 2.69 -20.48
C VAL A 83 -2.74 2.94 -21.97
N ASP A 84 -2.76 1.88 -22.77
CA ASP A 84 -3.24 1.93 -24.16
C ASP A 84 -4.78 1.80 -24.17
N PRO A 85 -5.53 2.85 -24.57
CA PRO A 85 -6.99 2.82 -24.57
C PRO A 85 -7.60 1.81 -25.56
N THR A 86 -6.83 1.37 -26.56
CA THR A 86 -7.31 0.51 -27.65
C THR A 86 -7.37 -0.95 -27.24
N ASN A 87 -6.37 -1.41 -26.51
CA ASN A 87 -6.20 -2.83 -26.16
C ASN A 87 -6.02 -3.08 -24.66
N GLY A 88 -5.99 -2.03 -23.83
CA GLY A 88 -5.85 -2.15 -22.38
C GLY A 88 -4.45 -2.59 -21.91
N THR A 89 -3.44 -2.59 -22.78
CA THR A 89 -2.06 -2.90 -22.35
C THR A 89 -1.51 -1.80 -21.46
N VAL A 90 -0.74 -2.21 -20.46
CA VAL A 90 -0.20 -1.33 -19.43
C VAL A 90 1.31 -1.44 -19.40
N SER A 91 1.98 -0.30 -19.27
CA SER A 91 3.44 -0.21 -19.12
C SER A 91 3.81 0.80 -18.05
N LEU A 92 5.00 0.67 -17.47
CA LEU A 92 5.48 1.59 -16.46
C LEU A 92 5.95 2.90 -17.12
N TYR A 93 5.38 4.02 -16.70
CA TYR A 93 5.82 5.35 -17.10
C TYR A 93 6.87 5.90 -16.12
N GLU A 94 6.60 5.80 -14.81
CA GLU A 94 7.54 6.14 -13.74
C GLU A 94 7.52 5.03 -12.68
N ALA A 95 8.71 4.53 -12.35
CA ALA A 95 8.87 3.42 -11.42
C ALA A 95 8.92 3.89 -9.95
N PRO A 96 8.68 2.98 -8.99
CA PRO A 96 9.07 3.21 -7.61
C PRO A 96 10.58 3.53 -7.50
N PRO A 97 10.98 4.39 -6.56
CA PRO A 97 10.14 5.07 -5.58
C PRO A 97 9.50 6.38 -6.08
N ASN A 98 9.89 6.89 -7.25
CA ASN A 98 9.57 8.26 -7.67
C ASN A 98 8.17 8.40 -8.31
N GLY A 99 7.55 7.29 -8.74
CA GLY A 99 6.28 7.30 -9.45
C GLY A 99 5.04 7.32 -8.55
N MET A 100 5.16 7.43 -7.23
CA MET A 100 3.98 7.45 -6.37
C MET A 100 3.10 8.66 -6.70
N ALA A 101 1.89 8.39 -7.18
CA ALA A 101 0.95 9.40 -7.65
C ALA A 101 -0.46 9.09 -7.11
N ASP A 102 -0.93 9.95 -6.22
CA ASP A 102 -2.34 10.03 -5.82
C ASP A 102 -3.12 10.83 -6.86
N ASP A 103 -2.50 11.90 -7.37
CA ASP A 103 -3.00 12.74 -8.45
C ASP A 103 -1.85 13.16 -9.38
N LEU A 104 -2.17 13.48 -10.62
CA LEU A 104 -1.19 13.86 -11.64
C LEU A 104 -1.82 14.68 -12.76
N GLU A 105 -1.09 15.64 -13.31
CA GLU A 105 -1.58 16.50 -14.39
C GLU A 105 -0.45 17.10 -15.23
N GLU A 106 -0.67 17.23 -16.54
CA GLU A 106 0.24 17.91 -17.46
C GLU A 106 -0.11 19.40 -17.59
N GLY A 107 0.84 20.26 -17.20
CA GLY A 107 0.68 21.71 -17.27
C GLY A 107 0.77 22.32 -18.67
N PRO A 108 0.57 23.65 -18.79
CA PRO A 108 0.56 24.36 -20.08
C PRO A 108 1.86 24.20 -20.88
N ASP A 109 3.02 24.07 -20.23
CA ASP A 109 4.33 23.90 -20.87
C ASP A 109 4.72 22.44 -21.17
N GLY A 110 3.82 21.47 -20.89
CA GLY A 110 4.07 20.03 -21.03
C GLY A 110 4.80 19.39 -19.84
N THR A 111 4.98 20.13 -18.74
CA THR A 111 5.50 19.54 -17.49
C THR A 111 4.42 18.68 -16.85
N LEU A 112 4.69 17.39 -16.64
CA LEU A 112 3.84 16.51 -15.84
C LEU A 112 4.19 16.69 -14.36
N ALA A 113 3.22 17.03 -13.50
CA ALA A 113 3.38 17.05 -12.05
C ALA A 113 2.55 15.95 -11.41
N TRP A 114 2.97 15.43 -10.24
CA TRP A 114 2.22 14.43 -9.49
C TRP A 114 2.49 14.48 -7.98
N THR A 115 1.51 14.04 -7.19
CA THR A 115 1.54 14.04 -5.72
C THR A 115 1.96 12.68 -5.17
N ALA A 116 3.03 12.67 -4.38
CA ALA A 116 3.50 11.48 -3.68
C ALA A 116 2.99 11.50 -2.24
N PHE A 117 1.77 10.98 -2.05
CA PHE A 117 1.00 11.04 -0.80
C PHE A 117 1.76 10.59 0.46
N LEU A 118 2.29 9.36 0.48
CA LEU A 118 2.98 8.80 1.65
C LEU A 118 4.37 9.42 1.87
N ASP A 119 5.04 9.86 0.81
CA ASP A 119 6.37 10.48 0.86
C ASP A 119 6.29 11.96 1.27
N GLY A 120 5.08 12.54 1.17
CA GLY A 120 4.84 13.95 1.44
C GLY A 120 5.57 14.87 0.48
N LYS A 121 5.59 14.51 -0.81
CA LYS A 121 6.29 15.24 -1.88
C LYS A 121 5.37 15.57 -3.05
N VAL A 122 5.74 16.60 -3.82
CA VAL A 122 5.25 16.79 -5.20
C VAL A 122 6.45 16.70 -6.13
N TYR A 123 6.32 15.87 -7.16
CA TYR A 123 7.31 15.75 -8.22
C TYR A 123 6.83 16.46 -9.49
N ALA A 124 7.78 16.80 -10.36
CA ALA A 124 7.47 17.25 -11.71
C ALA A 124 8.53 16.79 -12.71
N ARG A 125 8.08 16.37 -13.90
CA ARG A 125 8.92 15.92 -15.02
C ARG A 125 8.73 16.88 -16.18
N LYS A 126 9.79 17.62 -16.50
CA LYS A 126 9.87 18.50 -17.66
C LYS A 126 9.81 17.70 -18.97
N PRO A 127 9.40 18.32 -20.10
CA PRO A 127 9.41 17.66 -21.41
C PRO A 127 10.79 17.12 -21.85
N ASP A 128 11.87 17.69 -21.33
CA ASP A 128 13.25 17.22 -21.59
C ASP A 128 13.67 16.01 -20.72
N GLY A 129 12.76 15.54 -19.84
CA GLY A 129 12.98 14.41 -18.94
C GLY A 129 13.53 14.79 -17.56
N THR A 130 13.80 16.07 -17.28
CA THR A 130 14.29 16.53 -15.98
C THR A 130 13.23 16.30 -14.90
N LEU A 131 13.57 15.48 -13.89
CA LEU A 131 12.76 15.27 -12.69
C LEU A 131 13.11 16.30 -11.62
N LEU A 132 12.09 16.94 -11.05
CA LEU A 132 12.17 17.95 -10.00
C LEU A 132 11.35 17.49 -8.79
N THR A 133 11.77 17.89 -7.60
CA THR A 133 10.96 17.86 -6.38
C THR A 133 10.50 19.29 -6.10
N LEU A 134 9.20 19.54 -6.21
CA LEU A 134 8.61 20.87 -6.05
C LEU A 134 8.20 21.16 -4.60
N ALA A 135 7.90 20.10 -3.84
CA ALA A 135 7.56 20.16 -2.43
C ALA A 135 8.05 18.90 -1.72
N GLU A 136 8.39 19.01 -0.44
CA GLU A 136 8.74 17.89 0.43
C GLU A 136 8.40 18.21 1.89
N GLY A 137 8.31 17.18 2.73
CA GLY A 137 8.01 17.35 4.16
C GLY A 137 6.55 17.69 4.44
N LEU A 138 5.64 17.35 3.52
CA LEU A 138 4.21 17.60 3.61
C LEU A 138 3.42 16.29 3.42
N PRO A 139 3.43 15.35 4.39
CA PRO A 139 2.66 14.10 4.29
C PRO A 139 1.19 14.36 3.97
N GLY A 140 0.61 13.51 3.14
CA GLY A 140 -0.78 13.66 2.71
C GLY A 140 -0.99 14.64 1.57
N LEU A 141 0.06 15.08 0.87
CA LEU A 141 -0.09 15.78 -0.42
C LEU A 141 -0.86 14.87 -1.37
N ASN A 142 -2.03 15.31 -1.81
CA ASN A 142 -3.02 14.41 -2.40
C ASN A 142 -3.41 14.88 -3.81
N SER A 143 -3.97 16.07 -3.98
CA SER A 143 -4.42 16.54 -5.30
C SER A 143 -3.59 17.72 -5.82
N LEU A 144 -3.58 17.94 -7.14
CA LEU A 144 -2.94 19.10 -7.76
C LEU A 144 -3.69 19.61 -8.98
N ALA A 145 -3.50 20.88 -9.33
CA ALA A 145 -3.98 21.41 -10.61
C ALA A 145 -3.12 22.56 -11.14
N TRP A 146 -2.98 22.63 -12.46
CA TRP A 146 -2.37 23.74 -13.18
C TRP A 146 -3.39 24.80 -13.57
N MET A 147 -2.95 26.06 -13.60
CA MET A 147 -3.62 27.10 -14.37
C MET A 147 -2.93 27.29 -15.72
N ASP A 148 -3.67 27.80 -16.70
CA ASP A 148 -3.17 28.15 -18.04
C ASP A 148 -1.98 29.13 -18.01
N ASP A 149 -1.88 29.96 -16.97
CA ASP A 149 -0.77 30.90 -16.77
C ASP A 149 0.51 30.26 -16.21
N GLY A 150 0.46 28.95 -15.90
CA GLY A 150 1.59 28.16 -15.41
C GLY A 150 1.72 28.12 -13.88
N ARG A 151 0.76 28.66 -13.12
CA ARG A 151 0.72 28.46 -11.66
C ARG A 151 0.27 27.03 -11.32
N LEU A 152 0.85 26.46 -10.27
CA LEU A 152 0.57 25.09 -9.80
C LEU A 152 0.10 25.13 -8.35
N PHE A 153 -0.95 24.38 -8.06
CA PHE A 153 -1.52 24.27 -6.72
C PHE A 153 -1.60 22.81 -6.29
N ALA A 154 -1.48 22.58 -4.99
CA ALA A 154 -1.61 21.25 -4.41
C ALA A 154 -2.27 21.31 -3.04
N THR A 155 -3.01 20.27 -2.66
CA THR A 155 -3.60 20.15 -1.32
C THR A 155 -2.94 19.06 -0.51
N GLN A 156 -2.92 19.26 0.80
CA GLN A 156 -2.79 18.18 1.77
C GLN A 156 -4.18 17.75 2.22
N VAL A 157 -4.46 16.45 2.17
CA VAL A 157 -5.71 15.79 2.61
C VAL A 157 -5.36 14.56 3.45
N PHE A 158 -6.25 14.12 4.34
CA PHE A 158 -6.15 12.95 5.24
C PHE A 158 -5.07 13.04 6.33
N LEU A 159 -3.83 13.41 5.97
CA LEU A 159 -2.71 13.68 6.89
C LEU A 159 -2.43 15.19 7.03
N GLY A 160 -3.36 16.01 6.56
CA GLY A 160 -3.36 17.45 6.61
C GLY A 160 -4.67 18.01 6.05
N ASP A 161 -4.82 19.34 6.10
CA ASP A 161 -5.95 20.05 5.48
C ASP A 161 -5.48 21.46 5.13
N ALA A 162 -4.82 21.59 3.98
CA ALA A 162 -4.24 22.84 3.52
C ALA A 162 -4.12 22.89 1.99
N LEU A 163 -4.26 24.10 1.43
CA LEU A 163 -4.03 24.39 0.02
C LEU A 163 -2.75 25.22 -0.10
N TYR A 164 -1.89 24.85 -1.06
CA TYR A 164 -0.62 25.49 -1.34
C TYR A 164 -0.53 25.92 -2.80
N GLU A 165 0.17 27.02 -3.04
CA GLU A 165 0.77 27.32 -4.34
C GLU A 165 2.22 26.82 -4.33
N LEU A 166 2.61 26.12 -5.38
CA LEU A 166 3.94 25.57 -5.57
C LEU A 166 4.73 26.42 -6.57
N ASP A 167 6.04 26.49 -6.39
CA ASP A 167 6.95 27.05 -7.40
C ASP A 167 7.27 25.98 -8.44
N PRO A 168 6.84 26.12 -9.71
CA PRO A 168 7.09 25.12 -10.76
C PRO A 168 8.57 24.91 -11.08
N SER A 169 9.47 25.79 -10.62
CA SER A 169 10.91 25.62 -10.75
C SER A 169 11.55 24.80 -9.63
N GLY A 170 10.82 24.56 -8.52
CA GLY A 170 11.31 23.88 -7.32
C GLY A 170 12.31 24.68 -6.49
N VAL A 171 12.49 25.97 -6.77
CA VAL A 171 13.48 26.82 -6.06
C VAL A 171 12.92 27.35 -4.75
N ASN A 172 11.67 27.81 -4.76
CA ASN A 172 11.03 28.41 -3.60
C ASN A 172 10.14 27.38 -2.87
N PRO A 173 10.05 27.46 -1.52
CA PRO A 173 9.19 26.56 -0.77
C PRO A 173 7.70 26.79 -1.07
N PRO A 174 6.83 25.78 -0.85
CA PRO A 174 5.39 25.90 -1.00
C PRO A 174 4.80 27.07 -0.20
N ARG A 175 3.95 27.88 -0.84
CA ARG A 175 3.24 29.00 -0.22
C ARG A 175 1.85 28.56 0.20
N LYS A 176 1.60 28.42 1.50
CA LYS A 176 0.27 28.10 2.02
C LYS A 176 -0.72 29.24 1.73
N ILE A 177 -1.86 28.90 1.16
CA ILE A 177 -2.97 29.82 0.86
C ILE A 177 -3.98 29.79 2.01
N MET A 178 -4.47 28.60 2.35
CA MET A 178 -5.48 28.40 3.39
C MET A 178 -5.42 26.99 3.98
N SER A 179 -6.18 26.76 5.05
CA SER A 179 -6.26 25.48 5.76
C SER A 179 -7.61 25.31 6.46
N GLY A 180 -7.98 24.10 6.84
CA GLY A 180 -9.23 23.82 7.55
C GLY A 180 -10.46 23.84 6.64
N MET A 181 -10.29 23.47 5.36
CA MET A 181 -11.35 23.47 4.36
C MET A 181 -12.31 22.30 4.56
N GLY A 182 -11.86 21.21 5.16
CA GLY A 182 -12.58 19.94 5.23
C GLY A 182 -12.16 18.94 4.17
N GLY A 183 -10.87 18.95 3.80
CA GLY A 183 -10.27 17.98 2.87
C GLY A 183 -10.60 18.29 1.41
N LEU A 184 -10.03 19.38 0.88
CA LEU A 184 -10.13 19.72 -0.54
C LEU A 184 -9.37 18.67 -1.38
N ASN A 185 -10.10 17.69 -1.92
CA ASN A 185 -9.59 16.56 -2.71
C ASN A 185 -9.69 16.87 -4.22
N GLY A 186 -9.51 15.87 -5.11
CA GLY A 186 -9.33 15.96 -6.57
C GLY A 186 -10.05 17.15 -7.19
N PHE A 187 -9.29 18.11 -7.71
CA PHE A 187 -9.82 19.42 -8.09
C PHE A 187 -9.28 19.87 -9.44
N ASP A 188 -9.99 20.81 -10.04
CA ASP A 188 -9.63 21.40 -11.33
C ASP A 188 -10.02 22.87 -11.40
N PHE A 189 -9.38 23.63 -12.28
CA PHE A 189 -9.71 25.03 -12.52
C PHE A 189 -10.87 25.16 -13.52
N GLY A 190 -11.92 25.87 -13.09
CA GLY A 190 -13.05 26.20 -13.94
C GLY A 190 -12.76 27.35 -14.92
N PRO A 191 -13.66 27.56 -15.90
CA PRO A 191 -13.52 28.62 -16.91
C PRO A 191 -13.56 30.05 -16.35
N ASP A 192 -13.94 30.22 -15.07
CA ASP A 192 -13.91 31.49 -14.34
C ASP A 192 -12.59 31.73 -13.58
N GLY A 193 -11.62 30.82 -13.71
CA GLY A 193 -10.31 30.88 -13.05
C GLY A 193 -10.37 30.56 -11.55
N LYS A 194 -11.43 29.88 -11.08
CA LYS A 194 -11.55 29.38 -9.71
C LYS A 194 -11.29 27.89 -9.65
N LEU A 195 -10.81 27.43 -8.51
CA LEU A 195 -10.53 26.01 -8.27
C LEU A 195 -11.78 25.32 -7.73
N TYR A 196 -12.18 24.19 -8.30
CA TYR A 196 -13.36 23.43 -7.88
C TYR A 196 -12.95 22.04 -7.44
N GLY A 197 -13.38 21.64 -6.25
CA GLY A 197 -13.02 20.34 -5.70
C GLY A 197 -13.94 19.88 -4.57
N PRO A 198 -13.99 18.57 -4.31
CA PRO A 198 -14.69 18.01 -3.17
C PRO A 198 -14.12 18.49 -1.84
N LEU A 199 -14.98 18.74 -0.86
CA LEU A 199 -14.63 18.76 0.56
C LEU A 199 -14.97 17.38 1.13
N TRP A 200 -14.00 16.48 1.07
CA TRP A 200 -14.16 15.06 1.36
C TRP A 200 -14.89 14.80 2.68
N PHE A 201 -14.46 15.45 3.77
CA PHE A 201 -15.03 15.23 5.11
C PHE A 201 -16.37 15.92 5.35
N LYS A 202 -16.91 16.60 4.33
CA LYS A 202 -18.15 17.38 4.41
C LYS A 202 -19.19 16.97 3.39
N ASN A 203 -18.88 16.01 2.51
CA ASN A 203 -19.80 15.49 1.49
C ASN A 203 -20.32 16.61 0.57
N GLN A 204 -19.42 17.54 0.23
CA GLN A 204 -19.71 18.78 -0.50
C GLN A 204 -18.72 18.96 -1.65
N VAL A 205 -19.07 19.80 -2.61
CA VAL A 205 -18.13 20.35 -3.61
C VAL A 205 -18.06 21.86 -3.41
N ALA A 206 -16.85 22.39 -3.42
CA ALA A 206 -16.56 23.79 -3.17
C ALA A 206 -15.85 24.45 -4.35
N ARG A 207 -15.92 25.77 -4.37
CA ARG A 207 -15.18 26.66 -5.26
C ARG A 207 -14.24 27.53 -4.43
N VAL A 208 -12.99 27.67 -4.84
CA VAL A 208 -11.95 28.42 -4.15
C VAL A 208 -11.37 29.50 -5.06
N ASP A 209 -11.27 30.71 -4.51
CA ASP A 209 -10.45 31.78 -5.06
C ASP A 209 -9.05 31.71 -4.45
N VAL A 210 -8.09 31.25 -5.24
CA VAL A 210 -6.71 31.01 -4.79
C VAL A 210 -5.92 32.28 -4.49
N ASP A 211 -6.35 33.44 -5.03
CA ASP A 211 -5.66 34.71 -4.83
C ASP A 211 -6.14 35.41 -3.55
N THR A 212 -7.43 35.30 -3.24
CA THR A 212 -8.01 35.87 -2.02
C THR A 212 -8.08 34.87 -0.87
N GLY A 213 -7.94 33.58 -1.14
CA GLY A 213 -8.03 32.50 -0.14
C GLY A 213 -9.45 32.29 0.40
N THR A 214 -10.47 32.53 -0.43
CA THR A 214 -11.88 32.37 -0.04
C THR A 214 -12.50 31.13 -0.66
N LEU A 215 -13.43 30.51 0.06
CA LEU A 215 -14.12 29.28 -0.32
C LEU A 215 -15.63 29.45 -0.22
N ASP A 216 -16.35 29.01 -1.26
CA ASP A 216 -17.80 28.87 -1.29
C ASP A 216 -18.18 27.41 -1.51
N VAL A 217 -19.20 26.90 -0.82
CA VAL A 217 -19.80 25.60 -1.15
C VAL A 217 -20.77 25.79 -2.32
N ILE A 218 -20.63 24.98 -3.38
CA ILE A 218 -21.47 25.09 -4.59
C ILE A 218 -22.46 23.94 -4.76
N ALA A 219 -22.18 22.77 -4.19
CA ALA A 219 -23.08 21.62 -4.21
C ALA A 219 -22.91 20.74 -2.97
N GLU A 220 -23.98 20.08 -2.56
CA GLU A 220 -24.04 19.25 -1.34
C GLU A 220 -24.75 17.91 -1.57
N GLY A 221 -24.83 17.08 -0.52
CA GLY A 221 -25.62 15.86 -0.50
C GLY A 221 -25.02 14.71 -1.32
N PHE A 222 -23.70 14.70 -1.46
CA PHE A 222 -22.94 13.53 -1.95
C PHE A 222 -22.86 12.48 -0.85
N ALA A 223 -22.53 11.23 -1.21
CA ALA A 223 -22.15 10.24 -0.22
C ALA A 223 -20.70 10.51 0.22
N THR A 224 -19.73 10.33 -0.67
CA THR A 224 -18.33 10.72 -0.47
C THR A 224 -17.72 11.16 -1.82
N PRO A 225 -17.69 12.46 -2.15
CA PRO A 225 -17.14 12.96 -3.41
C PRO A 225 -15.61 12.93 -3.39
N ALA A 226 -14.99 12.33 -4.41
CA ALA A 226 -13.55 12.07 -4.44
C ALA A 226 -12.76 13.02 -5.35
N ALA A 227 -13.25 13.30 -6.55
CA ALA A 227 -12.64 14.26 -7.47
C ALA A 227 -13.67 15.04 -8.31
N ALA A 228 -13.27 16.19 -8.84
CA ALA A 228 -14.07 17.04 -9.70
C ALA A 228 -13.23 17.70 -10.81
N ASN A 229 -13.62 17.48 -12.08
CA ASN A 229 -12.91 18.02 -13.24
C ASN A 229 -13.87 18.64 -14.25
N PHE A 230 -13.37 19.60 -15.03
CA PHE A 230 -14.11 20.19 -16.13
C PHE A 230 -13.81 19.49 -17.45
N ASN A 231 -14.82 19.38 -18.31
CA ASN A 231 -14.59 19.09 -19.73
C ASN A 231 -14.20 20.38 -20.49
N SER A 232 -13.89 20.26 -21.78
CA SER A 232 -13.53 21.41 -22.62
C SER A 232 -14.66 22.43 -22.83
N LYS A 233 -15.90 22.05 -22.50
CA LYS A 233 -17.11 22.90 -22.58
C LYS A 233 -17.38 23.68 -21.30
N GLY A 234 -16.63 23.41 -20.23
CA GLY A 234 -16.81 24.03 -18.91
C GLY A 234 -17.92 23.39 -18.07
N ASP A 235 -18.33 22.16 -18.38
CA ASP A 235 -19.23 21.38 -17.53
C ASP A 235 -18.42 20.67 -16.43
N LEU A 236 -18.86 20.81 -15.16
CA LEU A 236 -18.21 20.16 -14.01
C LEU A 236 -18.74 18.75 -13.82
N TYR A 237 -17.83 17.78 -13.78
CA TYR A 237 -18.11 16.39 -13.44
C TYR A 237 -17.49 16.03 -12.11
N VAL A 238 -18.19 15.24 -11.30
CA VAL A 238 -17.78 14.85 -9.95
C VAL A 238 -17.97 13.34 -9.79
N VAL A 239 -16.94 12.66 -9.32
CA VAL A 239 -17.03 11.24 -8.94
C VAL A 239 -17.33 11.10 -7.45
N ASP A 240 -18.31 10.28 -7.12
CA ASP A 240 -18.74 9.96 -5.75
C ASP A 240 -18.34 8.50 -5.44
N THR A 241 -17.28 8.34 -4.64
CA THR A 241 -16.62 7.04 -4.41
C THR A 241 -17.52 6.02 -3.73
N GLU A 242 -18.27 6.48 -2.73
CA GLU A 242 -19.17 5.65 -1.93
C GLU A 242 -20.42 5.28 -2.70
N ALA A 243 -20.98 6.25 -3.44
CA ALA A 243 -22.17 5.99 -4.23
C ALA A 243 -21.88 5.21 -5.53
N GLY A 244 -20.63 5.22 -6.02
CA GLY A 244 -20.29 4.67 -7.34
C GLY A 244 -20.91 5.50 -8.47
N HIS A 245 -21.09 6.80 -8.26
CA HIS A 245 -21.80 7.68 -9.19
C HIS A 245 -20.88 8.70 -9.83
N VAL A 246 -21.12 8.98 -11.11
CA VAL A 246 -20.60 10.15 -11.81
C VAL A 246 -21.74 11.16 -11.94
N TYR A 247 -21.55 12.36 -11.39
CA TYR A 247 -22.49 13.47 -11.50
C TYR A 247 -21.97 14.56 -12.41
N ARG A 248 -22.85 15.19 -13.17
CA ARG A 248 -22.63 16.55 -13.71
C ARG A 248 -23.26 17.56 -12.76
N VAL A 249 -22.53 18.61 -12.42
CA VAL A 249 -22.97 19.64 -11.45
C VAL A 249 -23.11 20.99 -12.15
N ASP A 250 -24.28 21.61 -12.02
CA ASP A 250 -24.48 23.01 -12.43
C ASP A 250 -23.80 23.94 -11.40
N ILE A 251 -22.73 24.61 -11.82
CA ILE A 251 -21.92 25.46 -10.93
C ILE A 251 -22.63 26.76 -10.48
N ALA A 252 -23.76 27.12 -11.11
CA ALA A 252 -24.51 28.32 -10.77
C ALA A 252 -25.55 28.08 -9.68
N ASN A 253 -26.13 26.88 -9.62
CA ASN A 253 -27.20 26.55 -8.67
C ASN A 253 -26.98 25.28 -7.82
N GLY A 254 -25.95 24.49 -8.13
CA GLY A 254 -25.58 23.28 -7.39
C GLY A 254 -26.39 22.03 -7.75
N GLU A 255 -27.25 22.08 -8.77
CA GLU A 255 -28.06 20.94 -9.20
C GLU A 255 -27.17 19.82 -9.76
N LYS A 256 -27.43 18.59 -9.30
CA LYS A 256 -26.69 17.39 -9.71
C LYS A 256 -27.52 16.55 -10.66
N THR A 257 -26.95 16.23 -11.81
CA THR A 257 -27.48 15.25 -12.76
C THR A 257 -26.65 13.98 -12.68
N LEU A 258 -27.25 12.83 -12.39
CA LEU A 258 -26.57 11.54 -12.49
C LEU A 258 -26.26 11.25 -13.96
N VAL A 259 -24.99 11.02 -14.27
CA VAL A 259 -24.50 10.70 -15.62
C VAL A 259 -24.32 9.20 -15.77
N ALA A 260 -23.62 8.57 -14.82
CA ALA A 260 -23.34 7.14 -14.86
C ALA A 260 -23.27 6.53 -13.45
N GLU A 261 -23.49 5.22 -13.39
CA GLU A 261 -23.35 4.39 -12.20
C GLU A 261 -22.38 3.24 -12.50
N VAL A 262 -21.43 3.03 -11.60
CA VAL A 262 -20.41 1.97 -11.64
C VAL A 262 -20.25 1.39 -10.24
N ALA A 263 -19.42 0.35 -10.09
CA ALA A 263 -19.10 -0.17 -8.77
C ALA A 263 -18.43 0.94 -7.91
N PRO A 264 -18.73 1.04 -6.60
CA PRO A 264 -18.03 1.93 -5.67
C PRO A 264 -16.51 1.71 -5.63
N ALA A 265 -15.82 2.63 -4.93
CA ALA A 265 -14.36 2.76 -4.89
C ALA A 265 -13.75 3.42 -6.15
N ILE A 266 -14.52 4.26 -6.85
CA ILE A 266 -13.97 5.18 -7.86
C ILE A 266 -13.24 6.33 -7.19
N ASP A 267 -12.16 6.83 -7.77
CA ASP A 267 -11.31 7.82 -7.08
C ASP A 267 -11.17 9.13 -7.86
N ASN A 268 -10.57 9.06 -9.05
CA ASN A 268 -10.25 10.25 -9.83
C ASN A 268 -10.83 10.18 -11.25
N LEU A 269 -10.81 11.30 -11.97
CA LEU A 269 -11.32 11.42 -13.33
C LEU A 269 -10.45 12.32 -14.21
N ALA A 270 -10.48 12.07 -15.52
CA ALA A 270 -9.87 12.93 -16.51
C ALA A 270 -10.67 12.90 -17.82
N PHE A 271 -10.56 13.97 -18.60
CA PHE A 271 -11.05 14.02 -19.97
C PHE A 271 -9.90 13.83 -20.96
N ASP A 272 -10.15 13.08 -22.03
CA ASP A 272 -9.26 13.12 -23.18
C ASP A 272 -9.54 14.33 -24.09
N ASN A 273 -8.73 14.48 -25.14
CA ASN A 273 -8.84 15.60 -26.08
C ASN A 273 -10.18 15.66 -26.86
N ASP A 274 -10.98 14.59 -26.83
CA ASP A 274 -12.28 14.48 -27.49
C ASP A 274 -13.45 14.59 -26.48
N ASP A 275 -13.19 15.02 -25.23
CA ASP A 275 -14.13 15.05 -24.09
C ASP A 275 -14.68 13.67 -23.67
N ASN A 276 -13.98 12.58 -23.96
CA ASN A 276 -14.33 11.29 -23.37
C ASN A 276 -13.88 11.25 -21.91
N LEU A 277 -14.79 10.87 -21.01
CA LEU A 277 -14.51 10.77 -19.59
C LEU A 277 -13.86 9.43 -19.25
N LEU A 278 -12.75 9.49 -18.53
CA LEU A 278 -12.07 8.35 -17.92
C LEU A 278 -12.13 8.48 -16.40
N ILE A 279 -12.38 7.38 -15.71
CA ILE A 279 -12.35 7.29 -14.25
C ILE A 279 -11.50 6.11 -13.81
N THR A 280 -10.95 6.19 -12.61
CA THR A 280 -10.25 5.09 -11.95
C THR A 280 -11.16 4.39 -10.94
N ASN A 281 -10.93 3.09 -10.73
CA ASN A 281 -11.51 2.33 -9.63
C ASN A 281 -10.41 1.58 -8.89
N MET A 282 -10.27 1.87 -7.59
CA MET A 282 -9.22 1.31 -6.73
C MET A 282 -9.41 -0.20 -6.51
N ALA A 283 -10.64 -0.63 -6.21
CA ALA A 283 -10.95 -2.02 -5.88
C ALA A 283 -10.90 -2.93 -7.11
N ASP A 284 -11.44 -2.50 -8.25
CA ASP A 284 -11.38 -3.24 -9.51
C ASP A 284 -10.03 -3.09 -10.22
N ASN A 285 -9.17 -2.23 -9.67
CA ASN A 285 -7.84 -1.94 -10.19
C ASN A 285 -7.91 -1.56 -11.68
N ALA A 286 -8.81 -0.61 -11.99
CA ALA A 286 -9.37 -0.46 -13.32
C ALA A 286 -9.43 0.98 -13.81
N VAL A 287 -9.22 1.16 -15.11
CA VAL A 287 -9.55 2.38 -15.85
C VAL A 287 -10.85 2.13 -16.62
N ILE A 288 -11.83 2.99 -16.42
CA ILE A 288 -13.18 2.88 -17.00
C ILE A 288 -13.45 4.12 -17.84
N ALA A 289 -13.86 3.93 -19.09
CA ALA A 289 -14.40 5.00 -19.92
C ALA A 289 -15.90 5.16 -19.67
N VAL A 290 -16.37 6.40 -19.62
CA VAL A 290 -17.78 6.75 -19.45
C VAL A 290 -18.21 7.66 -20.59
N ASP A 291 -19.25 7.26 -21.31
CA ASP A 291 -19.92 8.11 -22.28
C ASP A 291 -20.84 9.08 -21.53
N THR A 292 -20.55 10.38 -21.60
CA THR A 292 -21.23 11.39 -20.79
C THR A 292 -22.62 11.78 -21.30
N GLU A 293 -23.01 11.33 -22.50
CA GLU A 293 -24.33 11.59 -23.09
C GLU A 293 -25.31 10.45 -22.79
N SER A 294 -24.86 9.22 -22.93
CA SER A 294 -25.66 8.00 -22.73
C SER A 294 -25.56 7.43 -21.31
N GLY A 295 -24.47 7.71 -20.60
CA GLY A 295 -24.15 7.12 -19.30
C GLY A 295 -23.56 5.71 -19.38
N GLU A 296 -23.34 5.16 -20.58
CA GLU A 296 -22.74 3.84 -20.74
C GLU A 296 -21.26 3.85 -20.30
N SER A 297 -20.87 2.83 -19.54
CA SER A 297 -19.49 2.65 -19.07
C SER A 297 -18.84 1.42 -19.70
N ARG A 298 -17.53 1.53 -19.97
CA ARG A 298 -16.71 0.46 -20.54
C ARG A 298 -15.36 0.40 -19.84
N THR A 299 -15.06 -0.72 -19.20
CA THR A 299 -13.72 -0.99 -18.68
C THR A 299 -12.71 -1.08 -19.82
N ILE A 300 -11.65 -0.27 -19.76
CA ILE A 300 -10.50 -0.34 -20.68
C ILE A 300 -9.57 -1.45 -20.23
N VAL A 301 -9.27 -1.50 -18.94
CA VAL A 301 -8.37 -2.47 -18.31
C VAL A 301 -8.75 -2.62 -16.84
N SER A 302 -8.60 -3.84 -16.30
CA SER A 302 -8.82 -4.16 -14.88
C SER A 302 -7.89 -5.29 -14.43
N GLY A 303 -7.76 -5.47 -13.11
CA GLY A 303 -7.03 -6.58 -12.49
C GLY A 303 -7.94 -7.51 -11.68
N PRO A 304 -7.56 -8.79 -11.48
CA PRO A 304 -8.30 -9.68 -10.59
C PRO A 304 -8.19 -9.29 -9.11
N LEU A 305 -7.10 -8.62 -8.73
CA LEU A 305 -6.79 -8.14 -7.38
C LEU A 305 -6.25 -6.70 -7.46
N ALA A 306 -6.40 -5.91 -6.40
CA ALA A 306 -5.89 -4.54 -6.35
C ALA A 306 -4.50 -4.46 -5.72
N VAL A 307 -4.33 -5.02 -4.54
CA VAL A 307 -3.09 -5.13 -3.76
C VAL A 307 -3.21 -6.38 -2.89
N ALA A 308 -2.58 -7.48 -3.32
CA ALA A 308 -2.69 -8.77 -2.64
C ALA A 308 -1.84 -8.79 -1.36
N GLY A 309 -2.47 -8.54 -0.21
CA GLY A 309 -1.88 -8.70 1.11
C GLY A 309 -1.85 -10.16 1.56
N ASP A 310 -2.01 -10.40 2.85
CA ASP A 310 -1.94 -11.75 3.41
C ASP A 310 -3.17 -12.63 3.04
N ILE A 311 -3.00 -13.95 3.18
CA ILE A 311 -3.92 -14.97 2.67
C ILE A 311 -4.18 -16.09 3.68
N ALA A 312 -5.37 -16.68 3.62
CA ALA A 312 -5.73 -17.85 4.41
C ALA A 312 -6.51 -18.88 3.55
N LEU A 313 -6.48 -20.16 3.92
CA LEU A 313 -7.31 -21.20 3.29
C LEU A 313 -8.57 -21.45 4.12
N ASP A 314 -9.73 -21.42 3.48
CA ASP A 314 -10.99 -21.82 4.11
C ASP A 314 -11.17 -23.35 4.10
N ASP A 315 -12.20 -23.84 4.80
CA ASP A 315 -12.52 -25.27 4.89
C ASP A 315 -12.89 -25.91 3.53
N ASN A 316 -13.23 -25.11 2.52
CA ASN A 316 -13.52 -25.58 1.16
C ASN A 316 -12.25 -25.67 0.30
N GLY A 317 -11.11 -25.20 0.81
CA GLY A 317 -9.85 -25.12 0.10
C GLY A 317 -9.74 -23.93 -0.84
N ASP A 318 -10.63 -22.94 -0.71
CA ASP A 318 -10.48 -21.66 -1.40
C ASP A 318 -9.59 -20.71 -0.59
N ILE A 319 -8.90 -19.81 -1.29
CA ILE A 319 -7.98 -18.85 -0.69
C ILE A 319 -8.74 -17.55 -0.41
N LEU A 320 -8.82 -17.14 0.84
CA LEU A 320 -9.24 -15.80 1.22
C LEU A 320 -8.05 -14.85 1.11
N VAL A 321 -8.27 -13.66 0.57
CA VAL A 321 -7.24 -12.65 0.30
C VAL A 321 -7.66 -11.32 0.91
N ALA A 322 -6.82 -10.76 1.78
CA ALA A 322 -6.91 -9.37 2.21
C ALA A 322 -6.37 -8.47 1.09
N ASP A 323 -7.26 -8.01 0.21
CA ASP A 323 -6.92 -7.29 -1.02
C ASP A 323 -7.19 -5.79 -0.88
N LEU A 324 -6.42 -5.07 -0.05
CA LEU A 324 -6.48 -3.65 0.37
C LEU A 324 -7.77 -2.83 0.20
N PHE A 325 -8.45 -2.86 -0.94
CA PHE A 325 -9.75 -2.21 -1.19
C PHE A 325 -10.94 -3.19 -1.16
N ALA A 326 -10.70 -4.47 -0.92
CA ALA A 326 -11.71 -5.52 -0.83
C ALA A 326 -11.22 -6.73 0.00
N LEU A 327 -12.17 -7.51 0.49
CA LEU A 327 -11.93 -8.87 0.97
C LEU A 327 -12.39 -9.84 -0.12
N ARG A 328 -11.49 -10.69 -0.60
CA ARG A 328 -11.75 -11.55 -1.77
C ARG A 328 -11.55 -13.03 -1.47
N LYS A 329 -12.14 -13.85 -2.31
CA LYS A 329 -12.02 -15.30 -2.31
C LYS A 329 -11.56 -15.77 -3.69
N VAL A 330 -10.54 -16.60 -3.74
CA VAL A 330 -9.91 -17.12 -4.95
C VAL A 330 -9.99 -18.64 -4.95
N SER A 331 -10.52 -19.25 -6.00
CA SER A 331 -10.49 -20.70 -6.13
C SER A 331 -9.15 -21.16 -6.71
N PRO A 332 -8.33 -21.94 -5.99
CA PRO A 332 -7.03 -22.38 -6.49
C PRO A 332 -7.14 -23.36 -7.67
N SER A 333 -8.33 -23.91 -7.94
CA SER A 333 -8.56 -24.87 -9.02
C SER A 333 -8.64 -24.22 -10.41
N ASN A 334 -9.12 -22.98 -10.49
CA ASN A 334 -9.41 -22.30 -11.76
C ASN A 334 -9.07 -20.80 -11.76
N GLY A 335 -8.60 -20.25 -10.64
CA GLY A 335 -8.22 -18.84 -10.50
C GLY A 335 -9.40 -17.86 -10.43
N SER A 336 -10.64 -18.34 -10.32
CA SER A 336 -11.81 -17.46 -10.25
C SER A 336 -11.81 -16.66 -8.95
N VAL A 337 -12.05 -15.36 -9.06
CA VAL A 337 -12.11 -14.43 -7.92
C VAL A 337 -13.56 -14.01 -7.67
N SER A 338 -13.97 -14.02 -6.41
CA SER A 338 -15.24 -13.46 -5.95
C SER A 338 -15.00 -12.52 -4.77
N GLU A 339 -15.85 -11.52 -4.64
CA GLU A 339 -15.77 -10.50 -3.59
C GLU A 339 -16.66 -10.87 -2.40
N MET A 340 -16.14 -10.74 -1.18
CA MET A 340 -16.89 -10.92 0.07
C MET A 340 -17.33 -9.57 0.66
N ALA A 341 -16.45 -8.58 0.57
CA ALA A 341 -16.71 -7.21 0.99
C ALA A 341 -15.85 -6.25 0.17
N ARG A 342 -16.32 -5.02 -0.03
CA ARG A 342 -15.60 -3.96 -0.74
C ARG A 342 -15.60 -2.70 0.10
N VAL A 343 -14.43 -2.06 0.21
CA VAL A 343 -14.32 -0.74 0.83
C VAL A 343 -15.23 0.22 0.07
N TRP A 344 -15.96 1.06 0.80
CA TRP A 344 -16.99 2.00 0.31
C TRP A 344 -18.39 1.43 0.05
N SER A 345 -18.55 0.14 -0.27
CA SER A 345 -19.88 -0.49 -0.43
C SER A 345 -20.25 -1.44 0.70
N SER A 346 -19.27 -1.80 1.52
CA SER A 346 -19.39 -2.66 2.69
C SER A 346 -18.73 -1.99 3.89
N ASN A 347 -19.13 -2.42 5.09
CA ASN A 347 -18.54 -1.93 6.32
C ASN A 347 -17.23 -2.64 6.63
N ILE A 348 -16.15 -2.32 5.90
CA ILE A 348 -14.80 -2.89 6.02
C ILE A 348 -13.78 -1.77 5.79
N ASP A 349 -12.69 -1.80 6.55
CA ASP A 349 -11.59 -0.85 6.40
C ASP A 349 -10.36 -1.57 5.86
N TYR A 350 -9.88 -1.11 4.71
CA TYR A 350 -8.59 -1.38 4.11
C TYR A 350 -7.84 -2.67 4.54
N PRO A 351 -8.36 -3.87 4.23
CA PRO A 351 -7.82 -5.11 4.76
C PRO A 351 -6.45 -5.46 4.15
N LEU A 352 -5.45 -5.74 4.98
CA LEU A 352 -4.13 -6.19 4.53
C LEU A 352 -3.69 -7.51 5.16
N SER A 353 -4.30 -7.92 6.26
CA SER A 353 -4.04 -9.23 6.88
C SER A 353 -5.29 -10.04 7.14
N ILE A 354 -5.15 -11.37 7.13
CA ILE A 354 -6.28 -12.28 7.32
C ILE A 354 -5.86 -13.60 7.99
N SER A 355 -6.58 -13.97 9.04
CA SER A 355 -6.43 -15.29 9.66
C SER A 355 -7.78 -15.99 9.83
N ILE A 356 -7.76 -17.33 9.84
CA ILE A 356 -8.93 -18.16 10.13
C ILE A 356 -8.61 -19.02 11.35
N ALA A 357 -9.42 -18.86 12.39
CA ALA A 357 -9.32 -19.67 13.61
C ALA A 357 -10.67 -19.75 14.32
N ASN A 358 -10.96 -20.91 14.91
CA ASN A 358 -12.12 -21.10 15.78
C ASN A 358 -13.48 -20.69 15.15
N GLY A 359 -13.64 -20.91 13.84
CA GLY A 359 -14.88 -20.56 13.11
C GLY A 359 -15.01 -19.08 12.75
N HIS A 360 -13.95 -18.29 12.92
CA HIS A 360 -13.91 -16.88 12.62
C HIS A 360 -12.82 -16.54 11.61
N ILE A 361 -13.08 -15.53 10.79
CA ILE A 361 -12.07 -14.85 9.98
C ILE A 361 -11.76 -13.54 10.71
N ALA A 362 -10.49 -13.33 11.05
CA ALA A 362 -10.02 -12.06 11.57
C ALA A 362 -9.28 -11.31 10.47
N VAL A 363 -9.58 -10.02 10.32
CA VAL A 363 -9.01 -9.15 9.29
C VAL A 363 -8.38 -7.95 9.98
N ALA A 364 -7.12 -7.66 9.68
CA ALA A 364 -6.43 -6.47 10.18
C ALA A 364 -6.19 -5.45 9.07
N ALA A 365 -6.44 -4.19 9.41
CA ALA A 365 -6.31 -3.05 8.53
C ALA A 365 -5.16 -2.17 9.05
N LEU A 366 -3.94 -2.49 8.58
CA LEU A 366 -2.69 -1.95 9.11
C LEU A 366 -2.67 -0.42 9.12
N THR A 367 -3.15 0.21 8.05
CA THR A 367 -3.17 1.66 7.87
C THR A 367 -4.39 2.33 8.50
N ALA A 368 -5.51 1.63 8.62
CA ALA A 368 -6.73 2.15 9.25
C ALA A 368 -6.71 2.02 10.79
N GLY A 369 -5.74 1.30 11.35
CA GLY A 369 -5.68 1.07 12.79
C GLY A 369 -6.85 0.25 13.31
N ALA A 370 -7.38 -0.65 12.47
CA ALA A 370 -8.61 -1.39 12.72
C ALA A 370 -8.43 -2.90 12.64
N VAL A 371 -9.27 -3.63 13.39
CA VAL A 371 -9.43 -5.08 13.31
C VAL A 371 -10.92 -5.39 13.18
N GLN A 372 -11.27 -6.36 12.33
CA GLN A 372 -12.64 -6.78 12.09
C GLN A 372 -12.75 -8.30 12.11
N ILE A 373 -13.87 -8.81 12.64
CA ILE A 373 -14.16 -10.25 12.71
C ILE A 373 -15.37 -10.59 11.84
N PHE A 374 -15.27 -11.69 11.11
CA PHE A 374 -16.34 -12.31 10.34
C PHE A 374 -16.60 -13.72 10.88
N ASP A 375 -17.85 -14.16 10.81
CA ASP A 375 -18.20 -15.57 10.94
C ASP A 375 -17.74 -16.32 9.69
N ALA A 376 -16.90 -17.35 9.84
CA ALA A 376 -16.28 -18.02 8.70
C ALA A 376 -17.28 -18.81 7.85
N ALA A 377 -18.38 -19.29 8.44
CA ALA A 377 -19.37 -20.10 7.74
C ALA A 377 -20.34 -19.26 6.90
N SER A 378 -20.80 -18.14 7.45
CA SER A 378 -21.78 -17.26 6.81
C SER A 378 -21.17 -16.07 6.07
N GLY A 379 -19.92 -15.72 6.37
CA GLY A 379 -19.25 -14.51 5.88
C GLY A 379 -19.83 -13.21 6.46
N VAL A 380 -20.73 -13.30 7.44
CA VAL A 380 -21.31 -12.12 8.10
C VAL A 380 -20.26 -11.48 9.01
N SER A 381 -20.10 -10.16 8.89
CA SER A 381 -19.15 -9.39 9.68
C SER A 381 -19.78 -8.60 10.80
N PHE A 382 -18.96 -8.24 11.79
CA PHE A 382 -19.25 -7.21 12.79
C PHE A 382 -18.63 -5.87 12.38
N GLN A 383 -18.86 -4.81 13.14
CA GLN A 383 -18.22 -3.50 12.90
C GLN A 383 -16.68 -3.61 12.99
N PRO A 384 -15.91 -2.88 12.17
CA PRO A 384 -14.48 -2.69 12.42
C PRO A 384 -14.27 -2.00 13.77
N HIS A 385 -13.21 -2.40 14.48
CA HIS A 385 -12.83 -1.83 15.76
C HIS A 385 -11.48 -1.10 15.64
N HIS A 386 -11.48 0.20 15.92
CA HIS A 386 -10.34 1.09 15.70
C HIS A 386 -9.47 1.29 16.96
N SER A 387 -8.54 2.24 16.87
CA SER A 387 -7.60 2.66 17.92
C SER A 387 -6.53 1.62 18.25
N PHE A 388 -6.22 0.74 17.29
CA PHE A 388 -5.02 -0.10 17.35
C PHE A 388 -3.82 0.64 16.75
N THR A 389 -2.64 0.38 17.29
CA THR A 389 -1.37 0.97 16.85
C THR A 389 -0.73 0.10 15.79
N THR A 390 -1.07 0.34 14.52
CA THR A 390 -0.57 -0.43 13.37
C THR A 390 -0.83 -1.94 13.55
N PRO A 391 -2.11 -2.38 13.60
CA PRO A 391 -2.44 -3.79 13.74
C PRO A 391 -1.97 -4.55 12.49
N ALA A 392 -0.94 -5.38 12.64
CA ALA A 392 -0.43 -6.16 11.52
C ALA A 392 -1.29 -7.39 11.24
N ASP A 393 -1.75 -8.06 12.29
CA ASP A 393 -2.60 -9.26 12.16
C ASP A 393 -3.45 -9.46 13.42
N ALA A 394 -4.46 -10.32 13.32
CA ALA A 394 -5.29 -10.70 14.45
C ALA A 394 -5.74 -12.17 14.35
N VAL A 395 -5.96 -12.84 15.48
CA VAL A 395 -6.49 -14.21 15.55
C VAL A 395 -7.51 -14.35 16.68
N VAL A 396 -8.61 -15.06 16.42
CA VAL A 396 -9.65 -15.34 17.42
C VAL A 396 -9.31 -16.61 18.19
N LEU A 397 -9.32 -16.54 19.52
CA LEU A 397 -9.10 -17.67 20.43
C LEU A 397 -10.39 -18.46 20.68
N ALA A 398 -10.25 -19.66 21.24
CA ALA A 398 -11.38 -20.57 21.49
C ALA A 398 -12.41 -20.03 22.48
N ASP A 399 -12.03 -19.07 23.34
CA ASP A 399 -12.94 -18.38 24.26
C ASP A 399 -13.61 -17.14 23.64
N GLY A 400 -13.34 -16.87 22.36
CA GLY A 400 -13.83 -15.72 21.60
C GLY A 400 -13.00 -14.44 21.78
N SER A 401 -12.00 -14.42 22.67
CA SER A 401 -11.10 -13.26 22.76
C SER A 401 -10.19 -13.18 21.52
N VAL A 402 -9.73 -11.98 21.17
CA VAL A 402 -8.93 -11.74 19.97
C VAL A 402 -7.51 -11.37 20.38
N VAL A 403 -6.50 -11.97 19.77
CA VAL A 403 -5.12 -11.51 19.90
C VAL A 403 -4.75 -10.69 18.67
N VAL A 404 -4.22 -9.49 18.87
CA VAL A 404 -3.80 -8.57 17.80
C VAL A 404 -2.30 -8.33 17.92
N SER A 405 -1.57 -8.41 16.81
CA SER A 405 -0.18 -7.95 16.73
C SER A 405 -0.15 -6.46 16.41
N GLU A 406 0.40 -5.64 17.31
CA GLU A 406 0.60 -4.22 17.07
C GLU A 406 2.05 -3.96 16.67
N TYR A 407 2.27 -3.86 15.37
CA TYR A 407 3.59 -3.85 14.73
C TYR A 407 4.48 -2.73 15.28
N ALA A 408 3.98 -1.49 15.24
CA ALA A 408 4.75 -0.32 15.67
C ALA A 408 4.97 -0.27 17.19
N ARG A 409 4.08 -0.91 17.96
CA ARG A 409 4.17 -0.98 19.43
C ARG A 409 5.07 -2.12 19.91
N GLY A 410 5.35 -3.10 19.05
CA GLY A 410 6.13 -4.29 19.42
C GLY A 410 5.40 -5.14 20.46
N ALA A 411 4.08 -5.30 20.33
CA ALA A 411 3.26 -5.98 21.33
C ALA A 411 2.21 -6.92 20.73
N LEU A 412 1.84 -7.94 21.51
CA LEU A 412 0.61 -8.71 21.31
C LEU A 412 -0.43 -8.27 22.35
N VAL A 413 -1.63 -7.95 21.88
CA VAL A 413 -2.73 -7.43 22.69
C VAL A 413 -3.88 -8.40 22.67
N ARG A 414 -4.35 -8.84 23.84
CA ARG A 414 -5.61 -9.57 23.99
C ARG A 414 -6.76 -8.58 24.13
N VAL A 415 -7.80 -8.79 23.34
CA VAL A 415 -9.07 -8.08 23.36
C VAL A 415 -10.14 -9.03 23.87
N ALA A 416 -10.94 -8.63 24.85
CA ALA A 416 -11.99 -9.48 25.39
C ALA A 416 -13.10 -9.76 24.36
N ALA A 417 -13.67 -10.97 24.37
CA ALA A 417 -14.60 -11.47 23.34
C ALA A 417 -15.84 -10.60 23.05
N ASN A 418 -16.25 -9.76 24.00
CA ASN A 418 -17.44 -8.90 23.90
C ASN A 418 -17.19 -7.47 24.40
N ASP A 419 -15.92 -7.09 24.58
CA ASP A 419 -15.54 -5.78 25.09
C ASP A 419 -14.22 -5.35 24.43
N TRP A 420 -14.35 -4.66 23.31
CA TRP A 420 -13.22 -4.22 22.48
C TRP A 420 -12.40 -3.08 23.09
N ASP A 421 -12.90 -2.47 24.16
CA ASP A 421 -12.16 -1.48 24.94
C ASP A 421 -11.32 -2.15 26.05
N ASN A 422 -11.67 -3.37 26.45
CA ASN A 422 -10.90 -4.17 27.39
C ASN A 422 -9.73 -4.88 26.66
N ARG A 423 -8.60 -4.18 26.65
CA ARG A 423 -7.35 -4.60 26.01
C ARG A 423 -6.27 -4.83 27.05
N THR A 424 -5.57 -5.96 26.95
CA THR A 424 -4.47 -6.31 27.85
C THR A 424 -3.27 -6.80 27.07
N ASP A 425 -2.08 -6.35 27.46
CA ASP A 425 -0.85 -6.79 26.82
C ASP A 425 -0.55 -8.22 27.25
N ILE A 426 -0.44 -9.12 26.26
CA ILE A 426 0.07 -10.49 26.48
C ILE A 426 1.59 -10.42 26.56
N ALA A 427 2.22 -9.81 25.55
CA ALA A 427 3.66 -9.72 25.43
C ALA A 427 4.06 -8.38 24.81
N THR A 428 5.19 -7.83 25.26
CA THR A 428 5.77 -6.58 24.73
C THR A 428 7.25 -6.77 24.42
N GLY A 429 7.86 -5.85 23.68
CA GLY A 429 9.26 -5.94 23.26
C GLY A 429 9.47 -7.03 22.20
N LEU A 430 8.52 -7.17 21.29
CA LEU A 430 8.67 -7.88 20.02
C LEU A 430 9.19 -6.89 18.95
N GLU A 431 9.99 -7.38 18.02
CA GLU A 431 10.63 -6.58 16.98
C GLU A 431 9.84 -6.69 15.67
N GLY A 432 8.88 -5.77 15.48
CA GLY A 432 7.97 -5.76 14.33
C GLY A 432 7.10 -7.01 14.24
N PRO A 433 6.26 -7.31 15.26
CA PRO A 433 5.36 -8.45 15.21
C PRO A 433 4.39 -8.28 14.04
N ALA A 434 4.46 -9.20 13.08
CA ALA A 434 3.67 -9.22 11.87
C ALA A 434 2.56 -10.27 11.99
N MET A 435 2.70 -11.41 11.31
CA MET A 435 1.64 -12.42 11.19
C MET A 435 1.56 -13.31 12.42
N LEU A 436 0.36 -13.75 12.77
CA LEU A 436 0.06 -14.63 13.89
C LEU A 436 -0.38 -16.00 13.39
N LYS A 437 0.09 -17.05 14.05
CA LYS A 437 -0.40 -18.41 13.82
C LYS A 437 -0.77 -19.09 15.13
N LEU A 438 -2.05 -19.42 15.28
CA LEU A 438 -2.53 -20.28 16.35
C LEU A 438 -2.43 -21.74 15.91
N ALA A 439 -1.59 -22.52 16.57
CA ALA A 439 -1.45 -23.95 16.32
C ALA A 439 -2.59 -24.75 16.98
N GLY A 440 -2.82 -25.98 16.50
CA GLY A 440 -3.88 -26.85 16.99
C GLY A 440 -3.76 -27.29 18.46
N ASP A 441 -2.58 -27.15 19.06
CA ASP A 441 -2.31 -27.37 20.48
C ASP A 441 -2.55 -26.12 21.34
N GLY A 442 -2.93 -24.99 20.72
CA GLY A 442 -3.14 -23.70 21.36
C GLY A 442 -1.90 -22.82 21.46
N ALA A 443 -0.73 -23.25 20.94
CA ALA A 443 0.45 -22.40 20.91
C ALA A 443 0.28 -21.23 19.91
N LEU A 444 0.63 -20.03 20.34
CA LEU A 444 0.66 -18.84 19.47
C LEU A 444 2.07 -18.59 18.98
N TYR A 445 2.21 -18.47 17.67
CA TYR A 445 3.46 -18.08 17.00
C TYR A 445 3.27 -16.70 16.37
N VAL A 446 4.36 -15.93 16.33
CA VAL A 446 4.41 -14.62 15.69
C VAL A 446 5.68 -14.49 14.86
N SER A 447 5.57 -13.99 13.62
CA SER A 447 6.72 -13.54 12.86
C SER A 447 7.14 -12.15 13.35
N GLU A 448 8.42 -12.00 13.71
CA GLU A 448 9.03 -10.73 14.06
C GLU A 448 9.83 -10.25 12.85
N ASN A 449 9.19 -9.41 12.02
CA ASN A 449 9.69 -8.96 10.73
C ASN A 449 11.03 -8.23 10.85
N THR A 450 11.14 -7.23 11.74
CA THR A 450 12.43 -6.53 11.94
C THR A 450 13.40 -7.32 12.83
N GLY A 451 12.88 -8.22 13.67
CA GLY A 451 13.68 -9.11 14.51
C GLY A 451 14.28 -10.31 13.79
N GLY A 452 13.86 -10.61 12.55
CA GLY A 452 14.36 -11.72 11.76
C GLY A 452 14.12 -13.09 12.40
N ARG A 453 12.95 -13.30 13.03
CA ARG A 453 12.67 -14.52 13.80
C ARG A 453 11.19 -14.88 13.85
N ILE A 454 10.91 -16.13 14.19
CA ILE A 454 9.58 -16.58 14.64
C ILE A 454 9.69 -16.87 16.14
N SER A 455 8.76 -16.29 16.90
CA SER A 455 8.67 -16.46 18.35
C SER A 455 7.39 -17.19 18.71
N ARG A 456 7.49 -18.14 19.64
CA ARG A 456 6.36 -18.73 20.35
C ARG A 456 6.05 -17.89 21.57
N VAL A 457 4.78 -17.55 21.76
CA VAL A 457 4.29 -16.77 22.89
C VAL A 457 3.24 -17.58 23.64
N ASP A 458 3.43 -17.73 24.95
CA ASP A 458 2.40 -18.28 25.83
C ASP A 458 1.34 -17.19 26.11
N ILE A 459 0.09 -17.44 25.69
CA ILE A 459 -0.99 -16.44 25.73
C ILE A 459 -1.35 -16.03 27.17
N GLU A 460 -1.18 -16.93 28.14
CA GLU A 460 -1.62 -16.71 29.52
C GLU A 460 -0.54 -16.03 30.37
N THR A 461 0.73 -16.37 30.12
CA THR A 461 1.87 -15.86 30.91
C THR A 461 2.65 -14.76 30.20
N GLY A 462 2.53 -14.64 28.87
CA GLY A 462 3.33 -13.74 28.06
C GLY A 462 4.77 -14.20 27.84
N GLU A 463 5.14 -15.41 28.28
CA GLU A 463 6.48 -15.95 28.09
C GLU A 463 6.78 -16.13 26.60
N LYS A 464 7.96 -15.65 26.17
CA LYS A 464 8.41 -15.70 24.78
C LYS A 464 9.60 -16.63 24.64
N SER A 465 9.60 -17.44 23.58
CA SER A 465 10.76 -18.24 23.18
C SER A 465 10.94 -18.17 21.67
N VAL A 466 12.17 -18.03 21.21
CA VAL A 466 12.49 -18.04 19.78
C VAL A 466 12.50 -19.48 19.28
N VAL A 467 11.77 -19.74 18.20
CA VAL A 467 11.68 -21.09 17.58
C VAL A 467 12.40 -21.15 16.23
N ALA A 468 12.55 -20.02 15.55
CA ALA A 468 13.41 -19.86 14.39
C ALA A 468 14.00 -18.44 14.39
N ASP A 469 15.26 -18.28 13.98
CA ASP A 469 15.97 -16.99 13.98
C ASP A 469 16.72 -16.76 12.66
N ASN A 470 17.51 -15.69 12.54
CA ASN A 470 18.32 -15.40 11.35
C ASN A 470 17.52 -15.48 10.05
N LEU A 471 16.28 -14.98 10.07
CA LEU A 471 15.39 -14.89 8.92
C LEU A 471 15.49 -13.50 8.29
N ALA A 472 15.44 -13.44 6.97
CA ALA A 472 15.50 -12.20 6.19
C ALA A 472 14.11 -11.57 6.06
N ALA A 473 13.74 -10.76 7.06
CA ALA A 473 12.45 -10.08 7.17
C ALA A 473 11.27 -11.05 7.01
N PRO A 474 11.03 -11.97 7.97
CA PRO A 474 9.94 -12.91 7.87
C PRO A 474 8.59 -12.19 7.98
N GLU A 475 7.66 -12.51 7.09
CA GLU A 475 6.29 -11.98 7.09
C GLU A 475 5.27 -13.12 7.26
N GLY A 476 4.55 -13.49 6.20
CA GLY A 476 3.64 -14.63 6.15
C GLY A 476 4.35 -15.94 6.46
N PHE A 477 3.72 -16.75 7.31
CA PHE A 477 4.15 -18.11 7.57
C PHE A 477 2.98 -19.00 7.96
N ASP A 478 3.16 -20.30 7.73
CA ASP A 478 2.21 -21.32 8.14
C ASP A 478 2.90 -22.58 8.68
N ILE A 479 2.15 -23.45 9.35
CA ILE A 479 2.60 -24.76 9.82
C ILE A 479 2.10 -25.81 8.84
N ALA A 480 3.02 -26.41 8.09
CA ALA A 480 2.68 -27.49 7.16
C ALA A 480 2.20 -28.74 7.91
N ALA A 481 1.54 -29.66 7.20
CA ALA A 481 1.01 -30.90 7.78
C ALA A 481 2.07 -31.82 8.41
N ASP A 482 3.34 -31.66 8.02
CA ASP A 482 4.49 -32.36 8.60
C ASP A 482 5.07 -31.67 9.85
N GLY A 483 4.51 -30.52 10.26
CA GLY A 483 4.92 -29.74 11.43
C GLY A 483 5.99 -28.69 11.15
N ARG A 484 6.53 -28.59 9.93
CA ARG A 484 7.51 -27.56 9.57
C ARG A 484 6.85 -26.19 9.41
N PHE A 485 7.57 -25.13 9.77
CA PHE A 485 7.18 -23.77 9.42
C PHE A 485 7.54 -23.48 7.97
N VAL A 486 6.58 -23.03 7.18
CA VAL A 486 6.80 -22.50 5.84
C VAL A 486 6.74 -20.99 5.94
N VAL A 487 7.82 -20.29 5.58
CA VAL A 487 8.01 -18.86 5.89
C VAL A 487 8.40 -18.10 4.63
N ALA A 488 7.73 -16.98 4.35
CA ALA A 488 8.19 -15.99 3.37
C ALA A 488 9.27 -15.09 4.00
N GLU A 489 10.47 -15.15 3.46
CA GLU A 489 11.57 -14.24 3.77
C GLU A 489 11.64 -13.16 2.69
N VAL A 490 10.89 -12.07 2.85
CA VAL A 490 10.66 -11.12 1.77
C VAL A 490 11.92 -10.34 1.38
N ALA A 491 12.82 -10.07 2.33
CA ALA A 491 14.09 -9.42 2.03
C ALA A 491 15.06 -10.33 1.26
N ALA A 492 14.90 -11.66 1.36
CA ALA A 492 15.64 -12.64 0.57
C ALA A 492 14.85 -13.16 -0.64
N ARG A 493 13.60 -12.71 -0.83
CA ARG A 493 12.71 -13.07 -1.93
C ARG A 493 12.55 -14.58 -2.12
N ARG A 494 12.32 -15.29 -1.01
CA ARG A 494 12.22 -16.75 -1.01
C ARG A 494 11.21 -17.27 0.01
N ILE A 495 10.79 -18.51 -0.18
CA ILE A 495 10.06 -19.29 0.81
C ILE A 495 10.96 -20.41 1.33
N VAL A 496 11.02 -20.57 2.64
CA VAL A 496 11.80 -21.60 3.33
C VAL A 496 10.91 -22.49 4.19
N ALA A 497 11.24 -23.77 4.31
CA ALA A 497 10.68 -24.68 5.29
C ALA A 497 11.67 -24.89 6.44
N ILE A 498 11.19 -24.85 7.68
CA ILE A 498 12.01 -24.91 8.89
C ILE A 498 11.44 -25.98 9.82
N ASP A 499 12.28 -26.91 10.24
CA ASP A 499 11.97 -27.83 11.33
C ASP A 499 12.08 -27.08 12.67
N PRO A 500 10.99 -26.94 13.45
CA PRO A 500 11.00 -26.20 14.70
C PRO A 500 11.77 -26.89 15.85
N GLU A 501 12.04 -28.19 15.76
CA GLU A 501 12.80 -28.93 16.77
C GLU A 501 14.30 -28.88 16.52
N SER A 502 14.71 -29.11 15.26
CA SER A 502 16.12 -29.17 14.88
C SER A 502 16.70 -27.83 14.41
N GLY A 503 15.85 -26.92 13.94
CA GLY A 503 16.24 -25.67 13.28
C GLY A 503 16.78 -25.86 11.86
N GLU A 504 16.70 -27.08 11.30
CA GLU A 504 17.09 -27.36 9.92
C GLU A 504 16.21 -26.56 8.94
N ARG A 505 16.85 -26.02 7.90
CA ARG A 505 16.19 -25.16 6.90
C ARG A 505 16.36 -25.74 5.51
N GLU A 506 15.27 -25.75 4.78
CA GLU A 506 15.20 -26.06 3.35
C GLU A 506 14.69 -24.83 2.61
N VAL A 507 15.36 -24.45 1.53
CA VAL A 507 14.84 -23.42 0.63
C VAL A 507 13.86 -24.11 -0.33
N ILE A 508 12.58 -23.75 -0.24
CA ILE A 508 11.54 -24.29 -1.12
C ILE A 508 11.66 -23.65 -2.49
N LYS A 509 11.76 -22.31 -2.53
CA LYS A 509 11.87 -21.55 -3.78
C LYS A 509 12.49 -20.17 -3.57
N GLU A 510 13.43 -19.77 -4.44
CA GLU A 510 14.02 -18.42 -4.50
C GLU A 510 13.51 -17.60 -5.71
N ASP A 511 14.00 -16.37 -5.83
CA ASP A 511 13.68 -15.41 -6.90
C ASP A 511 12.18 -15.10 -7.05
N LEU A 512 11.45 -15.16 -5.93
CA LEU A 512 10.01 -14.93 -5.89
C LEU A 512 9.67 -13.45 -6.12
N PRO A 513 8.51 -13.14 -6.72
CA PRO A 513 8.01 -11.77 -6.86
C PRO A 513 7.41 -11.29 -5.53
N ILE A 514 8.22 -11.25 -4.47
CA ILE A 514 7.82 -10.77 -3.14
C ILE A 514 8.81 -9.71 -2.63
N GLY A 515 8.42 -8.92 -1.63
CA GLY A 515 9.30 -7.96 -0.94
C GLY A 515 9.26 -6.56 -1.54
N PHE A 516 8.05 -6.03 -1.73
CA PHE A 516 7.82 -4.68 -2.21
C PHE A 516 8.35 -3.65 -1.19
N GLU A 517 9.20 -2.73 -1.64
CA GLU A 517 9.88 -1.80 -0.73
C GLU A 517 8.94 -0.69 -0.22
N ALA A 518 8.82 -0.62 1.11
CA ALA A 518 8.07 0.42 1.81
C ALA A 518 8.64 1.84 1.59
N PRO A 519 7.81 2.89 1.65
CA PRO A 519 8.28 4.27 1.84
C PRO A 519 9.11 4.44 3.12
N GLU A 520 10.07 5.38 3.14
CA GLU A 520 11.04 5.58 4.24
C GLU A 520 10.39 5.78 5.63
N ASN A 521 9.20 6.39 5.67
CA ASN A 521 8.49 6.72 6.92
C ASN A 521 7.29 5.80 7.21
N VAL A 522 7.15 4.71 6.47
CA VAL A 522 6.08 3.72 6.64
C VAL A 522 6.69 2.43 7.23
N PRO A 523 5.98 1.67 8.08
CA PRO A 523 6.45 0.38 8.56
C PRO A 523 6.95 -0.52 7.42
N PRO A 524 8.11 -1.20 7.56
CA PRO A 524 8.66 -2.08 6.52
C PRO A 524 7.70 -3.18 6.04
N LEU A 525 6.75 -3.60 6.88
CA LEU A 525 5.72 -4.59 6.53
C LEU A 525 4.81 -4.14 5.37
N TYR A 526 4.59 -2.83 5.22
CA TYR A 526 3.84 -2.16 4.15
C TYR A 526 2.70 -2.95 3.45
N ILE A 527 3.03 -3.83 2.51
CA ILE A 527 2.12 -4.79 1.86
C ILE A 527 2.57 -6.19 2.30
N PRO A 528 1.91 -6.81 3.30
CA PRO A 528 2.36 -8.08 3.83
C PRO A 528 2.22 -9.21 2.79
N THR A 529 3.29 -9.96 2.59
CA THR A 529 3.26 -11.22 1.83
C THR A 529 2.67 -12.33 2.69
N GLY A 530 1.54 -12.90 2.27
CA GLY A 530 0.90 -14.03 2.93
C GLY A 530 1.41 -15.37 2.43
N VAL A 531 1.38 -16.38 3.31
CA VAL A 531 1.77 -17.76 3.00
C VAL A 531 0.83 -18.72 3.70
N VAL A 532 0.33 -19.73 2.99
CA VAL A 532 -0.50 -20.80 3.56
C VAL A 532 -0.10 -22.16 2.99
N ALA A 533 0.05 -23.16 3.86
CA ALA A 533 0.41 -24.53 3.51
C ALA A 533 -0.85 -25.40 3.48
N ALA A 534 -1.18 -25.94 2.31
CA ALA A 534 -2.33 -26.82 2.14
C ALA A 534 -2.03 -28.25 2.62
N SER A 535 -3.09 -28.98 3.00
CA SER A 535 -2.99 -30.35 3.51
C SER A 535 -2.45 -31.36 2.49
N ASN A 536 -2.52 -31.04 1.20
CA ASN A 536 -1.94 -31.83 0.12
C ASN A 536 -0.44 -31.55 -0.11
N GLY A 537 0.16 -30.64 0.67
CA GLY A 537 1.58 -30.27 0.59
C GLY A 537 1.91 -29.09 -0.32
N ASP A 538 0.91 -28.53 -1.01
CA ASP A 538 1.11 -27.30 -1.78
C ASP A 538 1.25 -26.10 -0.85
N ILE A 539 1.99 -25.09 -1.31
CA ILE A 539 2.13 -23.81 -0.61
C ILE A 539 1.55 -22.73 -1.51
N TYR A 540 0.65 -21.91 -0.99
CA TYR A 540 0.20 -20.70 -1.68
C TYR A 540 0.84 -19.48 -1.05
N TYR A 541 1.10 -18.47 -1.87
CA TYR A 541 1.58 -17.17 -1.39
C TYR A 541 1.03 -16.03 -2.25
N SER A 542 0.89 -14.85 -1.65
CA SER A 542 0.58 -13.61 -2.37
C SER A 542 1.85 -12.91 -2.83
N SER A 543 1.79 -12.34 -4.03
CA SER A 543 2.84 -11.51 -4.63
C SER A 543 2.46 -10.05 -4.46
N ASP A 544 3.25 -9.33 -3.68
CA ASP A 544 3.17 -7.88 -3.49
C ASP A 544 3.86 -7.09 -4.62
N ILE A 545 4.59 -7.75 -5.53
CA ILE A 545 5.30 -7.13 -6.66
C ILE A 545 4.46 -7.08 -7.95
N ASP A 546 3.71 -8.13 -8.24
CA ASP A 546 2.88 -8.21 -9.46
C ASP A 546 1.41 -8.54 -9.21
N VAL A 547 1.01 -8.47 -7.93
CA VAL A 547 -0.37 -8.51 -7.44
C VAL A 547 -1.07 -9.78 -7.92
N ARG A 548 -0.57 -10.92 -7.43
CA ARG A 548 -1.08 -12.26 -7.80
C ARG A 548 -1.05 -13.23 -6.64
N ILE A 549 -1.83 -14.30 -6.78
CA ILE A 549 -1.66 -15.51 -5.97
C ILE A 549 -0.88 -16.55 -6.78
N TYR A 550 0.13 -17.13 -6.14
CA TYR A 550 0.92 -18.23 -6.68
C TYR A 550 0.73 -19.50 -5.85
N ARG A 551 0.97 -20.63 -6.50
CA ARG A 551 1.04 -21.97 -5.91
C ARG A 551 2.43 -22.53 -6.17
N LEU A 552 3.14 -22.92 -5.12
CA LEU A 552 4.25 -23.85 -5.19
C LEU A 552 3.65 -25.25 -5.05
N ARG A 553 3.45 -25.90 -6.18
CA ARG A 553 2.85 -27.24 -6.24
C ARG A 553 3.90 -28.29 -5.93
N LYS A 554 3.59 -29.18 -5.00
CA LYS A 554 4.45 -30.32 -4.66
C LYS A 554 4.38 -31.39 -5.76
N ASN A 555 5.54 -31.87 -6.22
CA ASN A 555 5.68 -32.85 -7.32
C ASN A 555 5.25 -34.28 -6.96
#